data_AF-A0AA37SXC5-F1
#
_entry.id   AF-A0AA37SXC5-F1
#
_cell.length_a   1.000
_cell.length_b   1.000
_cell.length_c   1.000
_cell.angle_alpha   90.00
_cell.angle_beta   90.00
_cell.angle_gamma   90.00
#
_symmetry.space_group_name_H-M   'P 1'
#
loop_
_entity.id
_entity.type
_entity.pdbx_description
1 polymer ?
#
loop_
_entity_poly.entity_id
_entity_poly.type
_entity_poly.pdbx_seq_one_letter_code
_entity_poly.pdbx_strand_id
1 'polypeptide(L)'
;MVVLAWHNLFIIDKKFNMKTLHEIHQHKENFELIEMIESPEHYTPECIEVIHEILNSRDINNKEKAKIIKQINEDKARKKLLNQNLSEEEIILHKSQFLDKKQIKNIYIKQLKLIMKEQKGFRFDVWSYVIGAY
;
A
#
# COMPACT_ATOMS: atom_id res chain seq x y z
N MET A 1 -9.99 19.01 -39.72
CA MET A 1 -8.55 19.22 -39.40
C MET A 1 -8.29 19.73 -37.97
N VAL A 2 -9.28 20.30 -37.25
CA VAL A 2 -9.05 20.81 -35.88
C VAL A 2 -8.93 19.68 -34.83
N VAL A 3 -9.72 18.61 -34.94
CA VAL A 3 -9.71 17.49 -33.97
C VAL A 3 -8.34 16.81 -33.85
N LEU A 4 -7.60 16.67 -34.95
CA LEU A 4 -6.27 16.06 -34.97
C LEU A 4 -5.22 16.91 -34.23
N ALA A 5 -5.34 18.24 -34.28
CA ALA A 5 -4.40 19.14 -33.61
C ALA A 5 -4.57 19.11 -32.08
N TRP A 6 -5.82 19.08 -31.59
CA TRP A 6 -6.11 18.97 -30.16
C TRP A 6 -5.70 17.61 -29.59
N HIS A 7 -5.93 16.53 -30.34
CA HIS A 7 -5.50 15.19 -29.94
C HIS A 7 -3.97 15.10 -29.84
N ASN A 8 -3.25 15.66 -30.82
CA ASN A 8 -1.79 15.70 -30.80
C ASN A 8 -1.24 16.56 -29.65
N LEU A 9 -1.85 17.71 -29.34
CA LEU A 9 -1.43 18.55 -28.21
C LEU A 9 -1.58 17.81 -26.88
N PHE A 10 -2.71 17.11 -26.68
CA PHE A 10 -2.97 16.32 -25.48
C PHE A 10 -2.00 15.14 -25.32
N ILE A 11 -1.64 14.47 -26.42
CA ILE A 11 -0.65 13.38 -26.41
C ILE A 11 0.74 13.91 -26.04
N ILE A 12 1.13 15.08 -26.55
CA ILE A 12 2.43 15.69 -26.24
C ILE A 12 2.50 16.09 -24.77
N ASP A 13 1.45 16.72 -24.25
CA ASP A 13 1.39 17.17 -22.86
C ASP A 13 1.42 15.98 -21.88
N LYS A 14 0.67 14.92 -22.17
CA LYS A 14 0.70 13.67 -21.39
C LYS A 14 2.10 13.05 -21.39
N LYS A 15 2.77 12.96 -22.54
CA LYS A 15 4.14 12.42 -22.64
C LYS A 15 5.15 13.27 -21.87
N PHE A 16 5.01 14.59 -21.89
CA PHE A 16 5.87 15.50 -21.16
C PHE A 16 5.70 15.34 -19.63
N ASN A 17 4.47 15.21 -19.17
CA ASN A 17 4.17 14.99 -17.76
C ASN A 17 4.70 13.64 -17.26
N MET A 18 4.52 12.56 -18.04
CA MET A 18 5.06 11.23 -17.71
C MET A 18 6.58 11.23 -17.58
N LYS A 19 7.30 11.93 -18.47
CA LYS A 19 8.77 12.02 -18.41
C LYS A 19 9.24 12.74 -17.14
N THR A 20 8.57 13.83 -16.77
CA THR A 20 8.87 14.59 -15.55
C THR A 20 8.66 13.73 -14.30
N LEU A 21 7.54 12.99 -14.23
CA LEU A 21 7.27 12.05 -13.14
C LEU A 21 8.33 10.96 -13.07
N HIS A 22 8.77 10.43 -14.21
CA HIS A 22 9.81 9.42 -14.26
C HIS A 22 11.13 9.96 -13.70
N GLU A 23 11.56 11.16 -14.12
CA GLU A 23 12.79 11.80 -13.63
C GLU A 23 12.77 12.06 -12.12
N ILE A 24 11.60 12.40 -11.57
CA ILE A 24 11.43 12.61 -10.12
C ILE A 24 11.55 11.29 -9.34
N HIS A 25 10.92 10.21 -9.83
CA HIS A 25 10.78 8.97 -9.07
C HIS A 25 11.89 7.94 -9.35
N GLN A 26 12.64 8.07 -10.45
CA GLN A 26 13.69 7.11 -10.83
C GLN A 26 14.85 6.99 -9.82
N HIS A 27 15.02 7.96 -8.92
CA HIS A 27 16.06 7.95 -7.90
C HIS A 27 15.56 7.49 -6.52
N LYS A 28 14.25 7.26 -6.35
CA LYS A 28 13.68 6.80 -5.08
C LYS A 28 14.05 5.36 -4.80
N GLU A 29 14.15 5.01 -3.53
CA GLU A 29 14.37 3.64 -3.09
C GLU A 29 13.18 2.73 -3.42
N ASN A 30 13.44 1.43 -3.60
CA ASN A 30 12.39 0.45 -3.90
C ASN A 30 11.30 0.40 -2.82
N PHE A 31 11.68 0.62 -1.56
CA PHE A 31 10.75 0.72 -0.45
C PHE A 31 9.74 1.84 -0.65
N GLU A 32 10.21 3.06 -0.96
CA GLU A 32 9.34 4.21 -1.19
C GLU A 32 8.40 3.98 -2.36
N LEU A 33 8.92 3.47 -3.48
CA LEU A 33 8.10 3.20 -4.67
C LEU A 33 6.99 2.18 -4.40
N ILE A 34 7.28 1.12 -3.65
CA ILE A 34 6.26 0.13 -3.27
C ILE A 34 5.27 0.72 -2.26
N GLU A 35 5.73 1.56 -1.33
CA GLU A 35 4.86 2.25 -0.36
C GLU A 35 3.86 3.18 -1.05
N MET A 36 4.30 3.87 -2.10
CA MET A 36 3.46 4.72 -2.95
C MET A 36 2.36 3.90 -3.65
N ILE A 37 2.70 2.75 -4.23
CA ILE A 37 1.71 1.84 -4.85
C ILE A 37 0.71 1.32 -3.82
N GLU A 38 1.16 0.99 -2.61
CA GLU A 38 0.26 0.51 -1.55
C GLU A 38 -0.67 1.61 -1.02
N SER A 39 -0.45 2.88 -1.36
CA SER A 39 -1.23 4.04 -0.89
C SER A 39 -1.70 4.91 -2.06
N PRO A 40 -2.40 4.34 -3.06
CA PRO A 40 -2.70 5.01 -4.32
C PRO A 40 -3.59 6.25 -4.16
N GLU A 41 -4.35 6.35 -3.07
CA GLU A 41 -5.19 7.50 -2.74
C GLU A 41 -4.43 8.83 -2.58
N HIS A 42 -3.12 8.78 -2.34
CA HIS A 42 -2.28 9.97 -2.21
C HIS A 42 -1.62 10.42 -3.52
N TYR A 43 -1.82 9.68 -4.61
CA TYR A 43 -1.12 9.89 -5.87
C TYR A 43 -2.07 9.90 -7.06
N THR A 44 -1.65 10.54 -8.14
CA THR A 44 -2.42 10.48 -9.39
C THR A 44 -2.23 9.12 -10.07
N PRO A 45 -3.20 8.64 -10.87
CA PRO A 45 -3.07 7.39 -11.61
C PRO A 45 -1.82 7.33 -12.50
N GLU A 46 -1.45 8.46 -13.12
CA GLU A 46 -0.26 8.59 -13.97
C GLU A 46 1.03 8.40 -13.16
N CYS A 47 1.06 8.90 -11.92
CA CYS A 47 2.19 8.71 -11.02
C CYS A 47 2.35 7.22 -10.67
N ILE A 48 1.25 6.54 -10.35
CA ILE A 48 1.27 5.09 -10.07
C ILE A 48 1.72 4.28 -11.29
N GLU A 49 1.27 4.65 -12.49
CA GLU A 49 1.70 4.03 -13.76
C GLU A 49 3.21 4.14 -13.96
N VAL A 50 3.76 5.35 -13.80
CA VAL A 50 5.22 5.59 -13.90
C VAL A 50 5.99 4.80 -12.84
N ILE A 51 5.50 4.71 -11.61
CA ILE A 51 6.16 3.94 -10.55
C ILE A 51 6.18 2.44 -10.90
N HIS A 52 5.10 1.91 -11.48
CA HIS A 52 5.09 0.54 -11.98
C HIS A 52 6.12 0.32 -13.10
N GLU A 53 6.26 1.26 -14.03
CA GLU A 53 7.30 1.20 -15.08
C GLU A 53 8.71 1.20 -14.48
N ILE A 54 8.97 2.09 -13.51
CA ILE A 54 10.26 2.16 -12.83
C ILE A 54 10.56 0.85 -12.09
N LEU A 55 9.59 0.30 -11.35
CA LEU A 55 9.79 -0.96 -10.62
C LEU A 55 9.94 -2.17 -11.55
N ASN A 56 9.34 -2.15 -12.73
CA ASN A 56 9.49 -3.22 -13.72
C ASN A 56 10.84 -3.14 -14.46
N SER A 57 11.39 -1.94 -14.64
CA SER A 57 12.72 -1.75 -15.24
C SER A 57 13.87 -2.07 -14.26
N ARG A 58 13.62 -1.94 -12.95
CA ARG A 58 14.53 -2.40 -11.92
C ARG A 58 14.34 -3.91 -11.76
N ASP A 59 15.38 -4.69 -12.06
CA ASP A 59 15.40 -6.14 -11.87
C ASP A 59 15.43 -6.52 -10.37
N ILE A 60 14.35 -6.18 -9.66
CA ILE A 60 14.25 -6.39 -8.21
C ILE A 60 13.97 -7.86 -7.96
N ASN A 61 14.79 -8.47 -7.12
CA ASN A 61 14.59 -9.85 -6.71
C ASN A 61 13.19 -10.03 -6.09
N ASN A 62 12.42 -11.00 -6.58
CA ASN A 62 11.08 -11.30 -6.09
C ASN A 62 11.01 -11.52 -4.57
N LYS A 63 12.04 -12.13 -3.96
CA LYS A 63 12.10 -12.32 -2.50
C LYS A 63 12.26 -11.00 -1.76
N GLU A 64 13.08 -10.10 -2.28
CA GLU A 64 13.29 -8.77 -1.72
C GLU A 64 12.01 -7.93 -1.86
N LYS A 65 11.40 -7.92 -3.04
CA LYS A 65 10.11 -7.28 -3.29
C LYS A 65 9.04 -7.77 -2.32
N ALA A 66 8.90 -9.08 -2.14
CA ALA A 66 7.95 -9.66 -1.20
C ALA A 66 8.23 -9.27 0.25
N LYS A 67 9.51 -9.16 0.65
CA LYS A 67 9.91 -8.70 1.98
C LYS A 67 9.49 -7.24 2.21
N ILE A 68 9.74 -6.37 1.23
CA ILE A 68 9.36 -4.95 1.30
C ILE A 68 7.84 -4.79 1.40
N ILE A 69 7.09 -5.46 0.51
CA ILE A 69 5.62 -5.46 0.53
C ILE A 69 5.11 -5.89 1.91
N LYS A 70 5.63 -7.00 2.44
CA LYS A 70 5.24 -7.49 3.75
C LYS A 70 5.52 -6.48 4.85
N GLN A 71 6.71 -5.86 4.86
CA GLN A 71 7.09 -4.88 5.85
C GLN A 71 6.15 -3.67 5.85
N ILE A 72 5.86 -3.09 4.68
CA ILE A 72 4.95 -1.95 4.53
C ILE A 72 3.56 -2.29 5.08
N ASN A 73 3.02 -3.46 4.72
CA ASN A 73 1.69 -3.87 5.17
C ASN A 73 1.66 -4.21 6.68
N GLU A 74 2.75 -4.78 7.23
CA GLU A 74 2.89 -4.98 8.68
C GLU A 74 2.91 -3.65 9.44
N ASP A 75 3.62 -2.64 8.94
CA ASP A 75 3.68 -1.30 9.54
C ASP A 75 2.32 -0.57 9.44
N LYS A 76 1.64 -0.65 8.29
CA LYS A 76 0.29 -0.11 8.11
C LYS A 76 -0.70 -0.74 9.08
N ALA A 77 -0.69 -2.06 9.21
CA ALA A 77 -1.55 -2.78 10.15
C ALA A 77 -1.26 -2.38 11.60
N ARG A 78 0.01 -2.32 11.99
CA ARG A 78 0.41 -1.93 13.36
C ARG A 78 -0.03 -0.50 13.68
N LYS A 79 0.26 0.47 12.80
CA LYS A 79 -0.16 1.87 12.99
C LYS A 79 -1.68 1.98 13.12
N LYS A 80 -2.43 1.26 12.28
CA LYS A 80 -3.91 1.27 12.36
C LYS A 80 -4.42 0.68 13.68
N LEU A 81 -3.87 -0.46 14.12
CA LEU A 81 -4.25 -1.09 15.39
C LEU A 81 -3.92 -0.23 16.61
N LEU A 82 -2.85 0.57 16.58
CA LEU A 82 -2.47 1.48 17.66
C LEU A 82 -3.30 2.77 17.67
N ASN A 83 -3.73 3.23 16.49
CA ASN A 83 -4.46 4.49 16.33
C ASN A 83 -5.98 4.32 16.42
N GLN A 84 -6.52 3.13 16.16
CA GLN A 84 -7.95 2.86 16.37
C GLN A 84 -8.21 2.61 17.85
N ASN A 85 -9.23 3.28 18.39
CA ASN A 85 -9.80 2.89 19.67
C ASN A 85 -10.43 1.51 19.50
N LEU A 86 -9.88 0.50 20.17
CA LEU A 86 -10.34 -0.89 20.10
C LEU A 86 -11.78 -1.09 20.65
N SER A 87 -12.42 -0.04 21.14
CA SER A 87 -13.85 0.01 21.48
C SER A 87 -14.77 0.14 20.27
N GLU A 88 -14.22 0.37 19.06
CA GLU A 88 -15.00 0.35 17.81
C GLU A 88 -15.37 -1.09 17.44
N GLU A 89 -16.67 -1.35 17.23
CA GLU A 89 -17.29 -2.68 16.99
C GLU A 89 -16.63 -3.53 15.90
N GLU A 90 -15.89 -2.93 14.95
CA GLU A 90 -15.17 -3.67 13.90
C GLU A 90 -13.85 -3.02 13.48
N ILE A 91 -12.80 -3.83 13.31
CA ILE A 91 -11.52 -3.38 12.74
C ILE A 91 -11.60 -3.42 11.22
N ILE A 92 -11.64 -2.24 10.60
CA ILE A 92 -11.62 -2.11 9.13
C ILE A 92 -10.21 -2.39 8.61
N LEU A 93 -10.03 -3.49 7.86
CA LEU A 93 -8.73 -3.83 7.26
C LEU A 93 -8.38 -2.87 6.11
N HIS A 94 -7.11 -2.51 5.98
CA HIS A 94 -6.65 -1.76 4.80
C HIS A 94 -6.66 -2.65 3.55
N LYS A 95 -6.74 -2.02 2.37
CA LYS A 95 -6.57 -2.69 1.08
C LYS A 95 -5.08 -2.68 0.73
N SER A 96 -4.61 -3.76 0.13
CA SER A 96 -3.28 -3.85 -0.47
C SER A 96 -3.41 -4.06 -1.98
N GLN A 97 -2.48 -3.50 -2.73
CA GLN A 97 -2.38 -3.73 -4.18
C GLN A 97 -1.63 -5.02 -4.53
N PHE A 98 -0.86 -5.57 -3.59
CA PHE A 98 -0.03 -6.75 -3.81
C PHE A 98 -0.49 -7.99 -3.06
N LEU A 99 -1.24 -7.83 -1.97
CA LEU A 99 -1.66 -8.92 -1.09
C LEU A 99 -3.17 -9.12 -1.14
N ASP A 100 -3.59 -10.39 -1.08
CA ASP A 100 -5.00 -10.73 -0.97
C ASP A 100 -5.56 -10.42 0.44
N LYS A 101 -6.90 -10.41 0.55
CA LYS A 101 -7.59 -10.13 1.82
C LYS A 101 -7.20 -11.10 2.94
N LYS A 102 -6.90 -12.36 2.63
CA LYS A 102 -6.54 -13.40 3.61
C LYS A 102 -5.14 -13.14 4.17
N GLN A 103 -4.19 -12.76 3.30
CA GLN A 103 -2.84 -12.36 3.68
C GLN A 103 -2.88 -11.12 4.57
N ILE A 104 -3.68 -10.11 4.22
CA ILE A 104 -3.88 -8.93 5.06
C ILE A 104 -4.50 -9.30 6.41
N LYS A 105 -5.56 -10.11 6.43
CA LYS A 105 -6.16 -10.59 7.69
C LYS A 105 -5.11 -11.27 8.59
N ASN A 106 -4.25 -12.11 8.02
CA ASN A 106 -3.17 -12.78 8.76
C ASN A 106 -2.14 -11.79 9.32
N ILE A 107 -1.80 -10.74 8.56
CA ILE A 107 -0.92 -9.66 9.04
C ILE A 107 -1.54 -8.97 10.26
N TYR A 108 -2.82 -8.60 10.20
CA TYR A 108 -3.51 -7.96 11.33
C TYR A 108 -3.54 -8.86 12.57
N ILE A 109 -3.90 -10.14 12.43
CA ILE A 109 -3.90 -11.09 13.54
C ILE A 109 -2.50 -11.20 14.17
N LYS A 110 -1.45 -11.24 13.34
CA LYS A 110 -0.07 -11.30 13.83
C LYS A 110 0.31 -10.03 14.60
N GLN A 111 0.01 -8.86 14.05
CA GLN A 111 0.32 -7.57 14.70
C GLN A 111 -0.47 -7.39 16.00
N LEU A 112 -1.74 -7.77 16.04
CA LEU A 112 -2.56 -7.74 17.26
C LEU A 112 -1.94 -8.60 18.37
N LYS A 113 -1.54 -9.85 18.04
CA LYS A 113 -0.86 -10.74 19.00
C LYS A 113 0.45 -10.13 19.52
N LEU A 114 1.21 -9.44 18.68
CA LEU A 114 2.43 -8.75 19.09
C LEU A 114 2.12 -7.61 20.06
N ILE A 115 1.17 -6.75 19.73
CA ILE A 115 0.74 -5.63 20.60
C ILE A 115 0.26 -6.14 21.96
N MET A 116 -0.56 -7.19 21.99
CA MET A 116 -1.03 -7.79 23.26
C MET A 116 0.11 -8.38 24.09
N LYS A 117 1.11 -8.97 23.46
CA LYS A 117 2.29 -9.50 24.15
C LYS A 117 3.15 -8.39 24.74
N GLU A 118 3.29 -7.28 24.01
CA GLU A 118 4.04 -6.09 24.45
C GLU A 118 3.31 -5.37 25.59
N GLN A 119 1.99 -5.30 25.54
CA GLN A 119 1.15 -4.66 26.55
C GLN A 119 0.65 -5.70 27.55
N LYS A 120 1.45 -5.97 28.60
CA LYS A 120 1.17 -6.90 29.74
C LYS A 120 -0.18 -6.72 30.47
N GLY A 121 -1.07 -5.82 30.04
CA GLY A 121 -2.35 -5.51 30.67
C GLY A 121 -3.57 -5.54 29.74
N PHE A 122 -3.44 -5.88 28.46
CA PHE A 122 -4.59 -5.97 27.55
C PHE A 122 -5.41 -7.24 27.84
N ARG A 123 -6.39 -7.14 28.76
CA ARG A 123 -7.47 -8.13 28.92
C ARG A 123 -8.46 -7.96 27.76
N PHE A 124 -8.05 -8.33 26.55
CA PHE A 124 -8.93 -8.36 25.39
C PHE A 124 -9.23 -9.81 25.06
N ASP A 125 -10.50 -10.19 25.10
CA ASP A 125 -10.95 -11.48 24.57
C ASP A 125 -10.98 -11.37 23.04
N VAL A 126 -9.87 -11.71 22.40
CA VAL A 126 -9.67 -11.61 20.94
C VAL A 126 -10.62 -12.50 20.15
N TRP A 127 -11.16 -13.54 20.79
CA TRP A 127 -11.94 -14.57 20.11
C TRP A 127 -13.37 -14.11 19.79
N SER A 128 -13.93 -13.16 20.52
CA SER A 128 -15.26 -12.60 20.23
C SER A 128 -15.28 -11.64 19.03
N TYR A 129 -14.14 -11.12 18.59
CA TYR A 129 -14.08 -10.10 17.53
C TYR A 129 -13.62 -10.63 16.16
N VAL A 130 -12.74 -11.63 16.13
CA VAL A 130 -12.18 -12.15 14.87
C VAL A 130 -13.09 -13.21 14.22
N ILE A 131 -13.94 -13.83 15.04
CA ILE A 131 -15.02 -14.71 14.63
C ILE A 131 -16.29 -13.90 14.85
N GLY A 132 -16.86 -13.32 13.80
CA GLY A 132 -18.25 -12.88 13.86
C GLY A 132 -19.09 -14.10 14.20
N ALA A 133 -19.42 -14.25 15.48
CA ALA A 133 -20.29 -15.29 16.00
C ALA A 133 -21.62 -14.64 16.36
N TYR A 134 -22.36 -14.27 15.31
CA TYR A 134 -23.81 -14.33 15.25
C TYR A 134 -24.23 -14.61 13.81
#